data_AF-A2DFE2-F1
#
_entry.id   AF-A2DFE2-F1
#
_cell.length_a   1.000
_cell.length_b   1.000
_cell.length_c   1.000
_cell.angle_alpha   90.00
_cell.angle_beta   90.00
_cell.angle_gamma   90.00
#
_symmetry.space_group_name_H-M   'P 1'
#
loop_
_entity.id
_entity.type
_entity.pdbx_description
1 polymer ?
#
loop_
_entity_poly.entity_id
_entity_poly.type
_entity_poly.pdbx_seq_one_letter_code
_entity_poly.pdbx_strand_id
1 'polypeptide(L)' 'MFNISSLCDYFLSHGANINEKYYGETLLFYAAKHNSKETAELLISLGANIIK' A
#
# COMPACT_ATOMS: atom_id res chain seq x y z
N MET A 1 0.04 -14.61 -14.42
CA MET A 1 -0.37 -14.20 -13.06
C MET A 1 0.50 -12.99 -12.71
N PHE A 2 -0.05 -11.78 -12.70
CA PHE A 2 0.74 -10.58 -12.38
C PHE A 2 1.08 -10.61 -10.88
N ASN A 3 2.37 -10.48 -10.54
CA ASN A 3 2.78 -10.33 -9.14
C ASN A 3 2.53 -8.88 -8.72
N ILE A 4 1.64 -8.69 -7.75
CA ILE A 4 1.25 -7.40 -7.18
C ILE A 4 2.47 -6.61 -6.68
N SER A 5 3.49 -7.32 -6.16
CA SER A 5 4.74 -6.72 -5.68
C SER A 5 5.48 -5.95 -6.79
N SER A 6 5.61 -6.55 -7.98
CA SER A 6 6.33 -5.92 -9.10
C SER A 6 5.65 -4.65 -9.61
N LEU A 7 4.33 -4.56 -9.47
CA LEU A 7 3.56 -3.37 -9.84
C LEU A 7 3.73 -2.26 -8.80
N CYS A 8 3.76 -2.60 -7.50
CA CYS A 8 4.07 -1.65 -6.44
C CYS A 8 5.48 -1.05 -6.61
N ASP A 9 6.48 -1.90 -6.87
CA ASP A 9 7.86 -1.45 -7.11
C ASP A 9 7.94 -0.49 -8.31
N TYR A 10 7.23 -0.81 -9.39
CA TYR A 10 7.13 0.07 -10.56
C TYR A 10 6.56 1.44 -10.16
N PHE A 11 5.44 1.51 -9.45
CA PHE A 11 4.85 2.80 -9.07
C PHE A 11 5.75 3.60 -8.13
N LEU A 12 6.39 2.95 -7.14
CA LEU A 12 7.33 3.61 -6.24
C LEU A 12 8.53 4.20 -7.01
N SER A 13 9.06 3.47 -7.99
CA SER A 13 10.13 3.98 -8.86
C SER A 13 9.72 5.17 -9.72
N HIS A 14 8.42 5.32 -9.98
CA HIS A 14 7.83 6.46 -10.71
C HIS A 14 7.32 7.57 -9.78
N GLY A 15 7.70 7.54 -8.50
CA GLY A 15 7.39 8.60 -7.54
C GLY A 15 6.02 8.48 -6.85
N ALA A 16 5.36 7.32 -6.91
CA ALA A 16 4.19 7.09 -6.09
C ALA A 16 4.57 7.11 -4.59
N ASN A 17 3.68 7.66 -3.77
CA ASN A 17 3.87 7.74 -2.33
C ASN A 17 3.07 6.62 -1.64
N ILE A 18 3.79 5.69 -0.99
CA ILE A 18 3.18 4.57 -0.25
C ILE A 18 2.31 5.02 0.93
N ASN A 19 2.55 6.26 1.38
CA ASN A 19 1.95 6.90 2.54
C ASN A 19 0.92 7.97 2.12
N GLU A 20 0.54 8.00 0.84
CA GLU A 20 -0.49 8.92 0.35
C GLU A 20 -1.84 8.64 1.03
N LYS A 21 -2.58 9.71 1.34
CA LYS A 21 -3.93 9.61 1.89
C LYS A 21 -4.95 9.83 0.78
N TYR A 22 -5.88 8.89 0.64
CA TYR A 22 -7.03 9.02 -0.25
C TYR A 22 -8.29 9.23 0.60
N TYR A 23 -8.91 10.40 0.49
CA TYR A 23 -9.99 10.86 1.39
C TYR A 23 -9.62 10.83 2.89
N GLY A 24 -8.35 11.09 3.21
CA GLY A 24 -7.86 11.09 4.59
C GLY A 24 -7.46 9.72 5.14
N GLU A 25 -7.66 8.65 4.37
CA GLU A 25 -7.31 7.27 4.74
C GLU A 25 -6.04 6.81 4.00
N THR A 26 -5.14 6.09 4.68
CA THR A 26 -3.95 5.50 4.06
C THR A 26 -4.30 4.17 3.35
N LEU A 27 -3.43 3.72 2.45
CA LEU A 27 -3.57 2.40 1.80
C LEU A 27 -3.73 1.24 2.81
N LEU A 28 -3.05 1.34 3.96
CA LEU A 28 -3.17 0.39 5.08
C LEU A 28 -4.58 0.35 5.67
N PHE A 29 -5.23 1.51 5.82
CA PHE A 29 -6.61 1.59 6.30
C PHE A 29 -7.57 0.91 5.32
N TYR A 30 -7.41 1.15 4.01
CA TYR A 30 -8.21 0.47 2.99
C TYR A 30 -8.00 -1.05 3.02
N ALA A 31 -6.76 -1.52 3.12
CA ALA A 31 -6.48 -2.96 3.24
C ALA A 31 -7.16 -3.59 4.46
N ALA A 32 -7.14 -2.90 5.61
CA ALA A 32 -7.81 -3.34 6.83
C ALA A 32 -9.35 -3.34 6.68
N LYS A 33 -9.93 -2.29 6.11
CA LYS A 33 -11.39 -2.17 5.85
C LYS A 33 -11.93 -3.30 4.96
N HIS A 34 -11.10 -3.78 4.04
CA HIS A 34 -11.42 -4.88 3.14
C HIS A 34 -10.91 -6.24 3.63
N ASN A 35 -10.36 -6.33 4.84
CA ASN A 35 -9.80 -7.55 5.43
C ASN A 35 -8.78 -8.25 4.52
N SER A 36 -8.01 -7.48 3.74
CA SER A 36 -7.03 -8.00 2.79
C SER A 36 -5.66 -8.10 3.47
N LYS A 37 -5.42 -9.23 4.14
CA LYS A 37 -4.20 -9.48 4.90
C LYS A 37 -2.94 -9.42 4.03
N GLU A 38 -2.96 -10.07 2.87
CA GLU A 38 -1.81 -10.16 1.97
C GLU A 38 -1.42 -8.76 1.45
N THR A 39 -2.42 -7.92 1.15
CA THR A 39 -2.19 -6.53 0.74
C THR A 39 -1.60 -5.72 1.90
N ALA A 40 -2.11 -5.89 3.12
CA ALA A 40 -1.58 -5.19 4.29
C ALA A 40 -0.13 -5.59 4.58
N GLU A 41 0.21 -6.88 4.49
CA GLU A 41 1.58 -7.39 4.65
C GLU A 41 2.53 -6.83 3.57
N LEU A 42 2.08 -6.80 2.31
CA LEU A 42 2.84 -6.20 1.21
C LEU A 42 3.12 -4.72 1.49
N LEU A 43 2.09 -3.93 1.83
CA LEU A 43 2.23 -2.51 2.13
C LEU A 43 3.20 -2.26 3.28
N ILE A 44 3.13 -3.05 4.36
CA ILE A 44 4.07 -2.95 5.50
C ILE A 44 5.49 -3.26 5.06
N SER A 45 5.68 -4.29 4.23
CA SER A 45 7.01 -4.65 3.70
C SER A 45 7.62 -3.56 2.82
N LEU A 46 6.77 -2.76 2.16
CA LEU A 46 7.16 -1.60 1.34
C LEU A 46 7.37 -0.32 2.18
N GLY A 47 7.21 -0.39 3.50
CA GLY A 47 7.39 0.75 4.41
C GLY A 47 6.17 1.65 4.57
N ALA A 48 4.96 1.18 4.20
CA ALA A 48 3.73 1.89 4.54
C ALA A 48 3.59 2.00 6.06
N ASN A 49 3.23 3.18 6.55
CA ASN A 49 3.04 3.41 7.97
C ASN A 49 1.60 3.86 8.27
N ILE A 50 1.24 3.76 9.55
CA ILE A 50 -0.04 4.24 10.06
C ILE A 50 0.14 5.72 10.39
N ILE A 51 0.15 6.58 9.37
CA ILE A 51 0.22 8.03 9.58
C ILE A 51 -1.12 8.49 10.14
N LYS A 52 -1.06 9.23 11.25
CA LYS A 52 -2.23 9.92 11.82
C LYS A 52 -2.57 11.17 11.00
#